data_AF-A0A3N1HPS5-F1
#
_entry.id   AF-A0A3N1HPS5-F1
#
_cell.length_a   1.000
_cell.length_b   1.000
_cell.length_c   1.000
_cell.angle_alpha   90.00
_cell.angle_beta   90.00
_cell.angle_gamma   90.00
#
_symmetry.space_group_name_H-M   'P 1'
#
loop_
_entity.id
_entity.type
_entity.pdbx_description
1 polymer ?
#
loop_
_entity_poly.entity_id
_entity_poly.type
_entity_poly.pdbx_seq_one_letter_code
_entity_poly.pdbx_strand_id
1 'polypeptide(L)'
;MRTLISTAFISLDGVVEAPGGEPGYRNSGWTFKHTEFLPEAFEIKGREQKEATAMLLGRTSYQAFSPVWPDMADFADYKVMPKYVVSTTLTDDDLVSDWGETTILRTVEEVAALKETEGGPIIMHGSATLNHALCDAGLIDRYHLLVFPLLLGAGKRLFSATDKDAQKLKLVEHEAYANGLQKNVFDVVR
;
A
#
# COMPACT_ATOMS: atom_id res chain seq x y z
N MET A 1 14.05 3.34 -14.62
CA MET A 1 12.72 3.05 -14.07
C MET A 1 12.76 2.91 -12.55
N ARG A 2 11.95 3.70 -11.86
CA ARG A 2 11.71 3.64 -10.40
C ARG A 2 10.94 2.39 -10.04
N THR A 3 11.32 1.75 -8.94
CA THR A 3 10.62 0.57 -8.40
C THR A 3 9.27 0.98 -7.80
N LEU A 4 8.19 0.33 -8.19
CA LEU A 4 6.87 0.49 -7.59
C LEU A 4 6.60 -0.66 -6.60
N ILE A 5 6.48 -0.29 -5.33
CA ILE A 5 6.29 -1.21 -4.20
C ILE A 5 4.84 -1.12 -3.72
N SER A 6 4.11 -2.23 -3.74
CA SER A 6 2.82 -2.36 -3.08
C SER A 6 3.01 -2.92 -1.68
N THR A 7 2.58 -2.18 -0.65
CA THR A 7 2.67 -2.62 0.74
C THR A 7 1.29 -2.76 1.37
N ALA A 8 1.09 -3.84 2.13
CA ALA A 8 -0.20 -4.13 2.75
C ALA A 8 -0.09 -4.92 4.05
N PHE A 9 -0.98 -4.59 4.99
CA PHE A 9 -1.51 -5.58 5.93
C PHE A 9 -2.53 -6.44 5.18
N ILE A 10 -2.38 -7.76 5.22
CA ILE A 10 -3.22 -8.68 4.47
C ILE A 10 -3.65 -9.88 5.32
N SER A 11 -4.92 -10.27 5.26
CA SER A 11 -5.38 -11.53 5.87
C SER A 11 -4.92 -12.75 5.06
N LEU A 12 -5.02 -13.95 5.62
CA LEU A 12 -4.63 -15.18 4.92
C LEU A 12 -5.49 -15.44 3.66
N ASP A 13 -6.76 -15.00 3.66
CA ASP A 13 -7.66 -15.04 2.49
C ASP A 13 -7.57 -13.79 1.60
N GLY A 14 -6.54 -12.96 1.79
CA GLY A 14 -6.13 -11.91 0.87
C GLY A 14 -6.82 -10.56 1.06
N VAL A 15 -7.59 -10.36 2.13
CA VAL A 15 -8.34 -9.12 2.40
C VAL A 15 -7.43 -8.04 2.98
N VAL A 16 -7.58 -6.80 2.51
CA VAL A 16 -6.80 -5.62 2.91
C VAL A 16 -7.67 -4.43 3.31
N GLU A 17 -9.00 -4.61 3.37
CA GLU A 17 -9.93 -3.50 3.62
C GLU A 17 -9.97 -3.08 5.08
N ALA A 18 -9.95 -1.76 5.30
CA ALA A 18 -10.04 -1.09 6.59
C ALA A 18 -9.19 -1.69 7.73
N PRO A 19 -7.87 -1.92 7.51
CA PRO A 19 -7.02 -2.52 8.53
C PRO A 19 -6.79 -1.58 9.71
N GLY A 20 -6.92 -0.26 9.50
CA GLY A 20 -6.70 0.79 10.50
C GLY A 20 -7.95 1.22 11.25
N GLY A 21 -9.12 0.66 10.94
CA GLY A 21 -10.38 1.00 11.61
C GLY A 21 -11.30 1.92 10.82
N GLU A 22 -11.05 2.10 9.52
CA GLU A 22 -11.91 2.88 8.63
C GLU A 22 -13.36 2.35 8.65
N PRO A 23 -14.39 3.21 8.74
CA PRO A 23 -15.77 2.77 8.91
C PRO A 23 -16.33 2.10 7.64
N GLY A 24 -17.45 1.38 7.79
CA GLY A 24 -18.20 0.81 6.66
C GLY A 24 -17.82 -0.63 6.28
N TYR A 25 -16.75 -1.18 6.84
CA TYR A 25 -16.38 -2.58 6.69
C TYR A 25 -16.64 -3.39 7.97
N ARG A 26 -17.22 -4.59 7.84
CA ARG A 26 -17.64 -5.42 8.98
C ARG A 26 -16.51 -5.82 9.93
N ASN A 27 -15.31 -6.07 9.40
CA ASN A 27 -14.14 -6.44 10.20
C ASN A 27 -13.18 -5.24 10.32
N SER A 28 -13.68 -4.01 10.22
CA SER A 28 -12.85 -2.80 10.35
C SER A 28 -11.98 -2.86 11.61
N GLY A 29 -10.68 -2.57 11.47
CA GLY A 29 -9.69 -2.65 12.55
C GLY A 29 -9.24 -4.06 12.90
N TRP A 30 -9.42 -5.02 11.98
CA TRP A 30 -9.09 -6.43 12.20
C TRP A 30 -7.64 -6.68 12.62
N THR A 31 -6.70 -5.78 12.28
CA THR A 31 -5.27 -5.90 12.62
C THR A 31 -5.00 -5.78 14.12
N PHE A 32 -5.80 -5.00 14.85
CA PHE A 32 -5.61 -4.75 16.29
C PHE A 32 -6.73 -5.33 17.16
N LYS A 33 -7.84 -5.79 16.56
CA LYS A 33 -8.94 -6.44 17.29
C LYS A 33 -8.71 -7.93 17.56
N HIS A 34 -7.98 -8.60 16.67
CA HIS A 34 -7.85 -10.06 16.69
C HIS A 34 -6.42 -10.54 16.88
N THR A 35 -5.46 -9.62 16.88
CA THR A 35 -4.04 -9.96 16.86
C THR A 35 -3.30 -9.08 17.86
N GLU A 36 -2.51 -9.70 18.72
CA GLU A 36 -1.66 -8.98 19.67
C GLU A 36 -0.59 -8.19 18.92
N PHE A 37 -0.40 -6.94 19.34
CA PHE A 37 0.64 -6.08 18.78
C PHE A 37 2.03 -6.60 19.16
N LEU A 38 2.88 -6.77 18.16
CA LEU A 38 4.25 -7.25 18.33
C LEU A 38 5.20 -6.32 17.57
N PRO A 39 5.96 -5.44 18.24
CA PRO A 39 6.72 -4.36 17.60
C PRO A 39 7.65 -4.83 16.47
N GLU A 40 8.37 -5.93 16.67
CA GLU A 40 9.30 -6.48 15.68
C GLU A 40 8.60 -6.92 14.38
N ALA A 41 7.32 -7.29 14.43
CA ALA A 41 6.56 -7.64 13.24
C ALA A 41 6.24 -6.43 12.35
N PHE A 42 6.28 -5.22 12.91
CA PHE A 42 5.99 -3.97 12.22
C PHE A 42 7.25 -3.20 11.78
N GLU A 43 8.44 -3.72 12.05
CA GLU A 43 9.72 -3.08 11.69
C GLU A 43 9.78 -2.67 10.20
N ILE A 44 9.23 -3.49 9.31
CA ILE A 44 9.20 -3.21 7.86
C ILE A 44 8.53 -1.86 7.55
N LYS A 45 7.59 -1.38 8.38
CA LYS A 45 6.91 -0.09 8.19
C LYS A 45 7.82 1.11 8.44
N GLY A 46 8.81 0.96 9.32
CA GLY A 46 9.89 1.94 9.47
C GLY A 46 10.86 1.89 8.29
N ARG A 47 11.24 0.70 7.84
CA ARG A 47 12.15 0.53 6.68
C ARG A 47 11.58 1.08 5.39
N GLU A 48 10.30 0.83 5.14
CA GLU A 48 9.56 1.32 3.97
C GLU A 48 9.65 2.84 3.80
N GLN A 49 9.58 3.59 4.91
CA GLN A 49 9.73 5.05 4.92
C GLN A 49 11.12 5.53 4.50
N LYS A 50 12.15 4.75 4.83
CA LYS A 50 13.54 5.06 4.48
C LYS A 50 13.91 4.61 3.06
N GLU A 51 13.26 3.56 2.56
CA GLU A 51 13.46 3.05 1.21
C GLU A 51 12.74 3.90 0.16
N ALA A 52 11.51 4.34 0.45
CA ALA A 52 10.71 5.08 -0.50
C ALA A 52 11.18 6.54 -0.66
N THR A 53 10.99 7.08 -1.85
CA THR A 53 11.20 8.51 -2.14
C THR A 53 9.95 9.21 -2.66
N ALA A 54 8.85 8.47 -2.86
CA ALA A 54 7.53 9.00 -3.15
C ALA A 54 6.43 8.05 -2.67
N MET A 55 5.24 8.59 -2.41
CA MET A 55 4.04 7.81 -2.13
C MET A 55 3.10 7.81 -3.35
N LEU A 56 2.42 6.69 -3.57
CA LEU A 56 1.32 6.57 -4.53
C LEU A 56 0.04 6.16 -3.79
N LEU A 57 -1.07 6.83 -4.08
CA LEU A 57 -2.35 6.62 -3.40
C LEU A 57 -3.49 6.68 -4.42
N GLY A 58 -4.55 5.91 -4.20
CA GLY A 58 -5.85 6.19 -4.81
C GLY A 58 -6.64 7.21 -3.96
N ARG A 59 -7.65 7.85 -4.56
CA ARG A 59 -8.51 8.85 -3.90
C ARG A 59 -8.95 8.48 -2.48
N THR A 60 -9.52 7.28 -2.29
CA THR A 60 -10.06 6.87 -0.98
C THR A 60 -8.96 6.73 0.07
N SER A 61 -7.80 6.19 -0.29
CA SER A 61 -6.66 6.12 0.64
C SER A 61 -6.13 7.51 0.96
N TYR A 62 -6.03 8.39 -0.04
CA TYR A 62 -5.64 9.79 0.20
C TYR A 62 -6.55 10.46 1.23
N GLN A 63 -7.87 10.40 1.03
CA GLN A 63 -8.85 10.99 1.95
C GLN A 63 -8.85 10.37 3.34
N ALA A 64 -8.51 9.08 3.46
CA ALA A 64 -8.40 8.41 4.75
C ALA A 64 -7.11 8.78 5.51
N PHE A 65 -6.01 8.99 4.79
CA PHE A 65 -4.69 9.17 5.39
C PHE A 65 -4.34 10.64 5.59
N SER A 66 -4.75 11.53 4.68
CA SER A 66 -4.42 12.95 4.74
C SER A 66 -4.83 13.66 6.04
N PRO A 67 -5.91 13.29 6.75
CA PRO A 67 -6.25 13.91 8.02
C PRO A 67 -5.50 13.34 9.23
N VAL A 68 -4.75 12.23 9.08
CA VAL A 68 -4.22 11.44 10.20
C VAL A 68 -2.71 11.28 10.13
N TRP A 69 -2.17 10.93 8.97
CA TRP A 69 -0.75 10.62 8.80
C TRP A 69 0.19 11.83 8.96
N PRO A 70 -0.17 13.08 8.63
CA PRO A 70 0.70 14.24 8.88
C PRO A 70 1.16 14.39 10.33
N ASP A 71 0.36 13.91 11.29
CA ASP A 71 0.61 14.07 12.73
C ASP A 71 0.99 12.75 13.42
N MET A 72 1.08 11.65 12.66
CA MET A 72 1.43 10.34 13.20
C MET A 72 2.96 10.20 13.29
N ALA A 73 3.48 10.11 14.52
CA ALA A 73 4.92 10.00 14.78
C ALA A 73 5.56 8.78 14.08
N ASP A 74 4.85 7.67 14.02
CA ASP A 74 5.31 6.44 13.35
C ASP A 74 5.46 6.60 11.83
N PHE A 75 4.85 7.63 11.23
CA PHE A 75 4.84 7.94 9.79
C PHE A 75 5.46 9.30 9.46
N ALA A 76 6.32 9.82 10.33
CA ALA A 76 6.87 11.17 10.21
C ALA A 76 7.62 11.42 8.88
N ASP A 77 8.33 10.42 8.34
CA ASP A 77 9.08 10.57 7.08
C ASP A 77 8.14 10.71 5.87
N TYR A 78 6.94 10.10 5.93
CA TYR A 78 5.94 10.25 4.87
C TYR A 78 5.39 11.67 4.79
N LYS A 79 5.49 12.48 5.86
CA LYS A 79 4.91 13.83 5.88
C LYS A 79 5.43 14.70 4.74
N VAL A 80 6.74 14.71 4.53
CA VAL A 80 7.42 15.58 3.55
C VAL A 80 7.61 14.93 2.18
N MET A 81 7.39 13.62 2.07
CA MET A 81 7.61 12.86 0.83
C MET A 81 6.63 13.30 -0.28
N PRO A 82 7.06 13.45 -1.54
CA PRO A 82 6.14 13.72 -2.65
C PRO A 82 5.06 12.64 -2.77
N LYS A 83 3.83 13.04 -3.05
CA LYS A 83 2.67 12.16 -3.18
C LYS A 83 2.06 12.25 -4.57
N TYR A 84 1.70 11.10 -5.10
CA TYR A 84 0.97 10.99 -6.35
C TYR A 84 -0.39 10.37 -6.06
N VAL A 85 -1.47 11.05 -6.41
CA VAL A 85 -2.82 10.58 -6.15
C VAL A 85 -3.51 10.26 -7.46
N VAL A 86 -3.80 8.98 -7.70
CA VAL A 86 -4.54 8.54 -8.89
C VAL A 86 -6.02 8.75 -8.65
N SER A 87 -6.60 9.72 -9.36
CA SER A 87 -7.99 10.11 -9.21
C SER A 87 -8.53 10.85 -10.44
N THR A 88 -9.73 10.48 -10.88
CA THR A 88 -10.46 11.21 -11.93
C THR A 88 -11.37 12.30 -11.39
N THR A 89 -11.53 12.42 -10.06
CA THR A 89 -12.49 13.35 -9.46
C THR A 89 -11.89 14.34 -8.47
N LEU A 90 -10.70 14.06 -7.92
CA LEU A 90 -10.05 15.03 -7.04
C LEU A 90 -9.59 16.23 -7.88
N THR A 91 -9.72 17.41 -7.30
CA THR A 91 -9.14 18.65 -7.80
C THR A 91 -8.10 19.17 -6.82
N ASP A 92 -7.36 20.21 -7.22
CA ASP A 92 -6.35 20.82 -6.35
C ASP A 92 -6.97 21.41 -5.08
N ASP A 93 -8.25 21.81 -5.12
CA ASP A 93 -9.00 22.33 -3.97
C ASP A 93 -9.26 21.25 -2.90
N ASP A 94 -9.19 19.96 -3.26
CA ASP A 94 -9.34 18.85 -2.32
C ASP A 94 -8.02 18.50 -1.59
N LEU A 95 -6.89 19.08 -2.01
CA LEU A 95 -5.57 18.73 -1.49
C LEU A 95 -5.26 19.46 -0.18
N VAL A 96 -4.75 18.72 0.81
CA VAL A 96 -4.24 19.29 2.06
C VAL A 96 -2.83 19.85 1.87
N SER A 97 -2.52 20.94 2.56
CA SER A 97 -1.23 21.64 2.43
C SER A 97 -0.15 21.17 3.42
N ASP A 98 -0.55 20.48 4.49
CA ASP A 98 0.32 20.04 5.58
C ASP A 98 0.89 18.62 5.41
N TRP A 99 0.68 18.02 4.23
CA TRP A 99 1.12 16.67 3.92
C TRP A 99 2.02 16.59 2.68
N GLY A 100 2.92 17.56 2.49
CA GLY A 100 3.90 17.55 1.41
C GLY A 100 3.31 17.78 0.01
N GLU A 101 4.18 17.91 -0.99
CA GLU A 101 3.76 18.15 -2.37
C GLU A 101 2.94 16.98 -2.91
N THR A 102 1.75 17.28 -3.43
CA THR A 102 0.82 16.28 -3.96
C THR A 102 0.51 16.59 -5.42
N THR A 103 0.73 15.62 -6.30
CA THR A 103 0.37 15.68 -7.72
C THR A 103 -0.78 14.72 -8.01
N ILE A 104 -1.82 15.19 -8.69
CA ILE A 104 -2.92 14.33 -9.12
C ILE A 104 -2.56 13.70 -10.46
N LEU A 105 -2.60 12.37 -10.50
CA LEU A 105 -2.51 11.58 -11.73
C LEU A 105 -3.91 11.12 -12.14
N ARG A 106 -4.19 11.11 -13.43
CA ARG A 106 -5.51 10.79 -13.99
C ARG A 106 -5.61 9.35 -14.48
N THR A 107 -4.50 8.71 -14.85
CA THR A 107 -4.52 7.38 -15.46
C THR A 107 -3.37 6.47 -15.00
N VAL A 108 -3.47 5.19 -15.37
CA VAL A 108 -2.41 4.20 -15.13
C VAL A 108 -1.18 4.49 -16.01
N GLU A 109 -1.36 5.04 -17.20
CA GLU A 109 -0.29 5.45 -18.10
C GLU A 109 0.55 6.58 -17.50
N GLU A 110 -0.08 7.50 -16.77
CA GLU A 110 0.66 8.53 -16.04
C GLU A 110 1.49 7.95 -14.88
N VAL A 111 1.02 6.86 -14.24
CA VAL A 111 1.83 6.12 -13.27
C VAL A 111 3.00 5.42 -13.97
N ALA A 112 2.79 4.84 -15.15
CA ALA A 112 3.87 4.26 -15.95
C ALA A 112 4.91 5.32 -16.36
N ALA A 113 4.47 6.50 -16.78
CA ALA A 113 5.36 7.62 -17.10
C ALA A 113 6.13 8.11 -15.86
N LEU A 114 5.46 8.19 -14.70
CA LEU A 114 6.10 8.51 -13.42
C LEU A 114 7.23 7.51 -13.08
N LYS A 115 7.04 6.22 -13.36
CA LYS A 115 8.10 5.23 -13.15
C LYS A 115 9.33 5.49 -14.02
N GLU A 116 9.23 6.19 -15.14
CA GLU A 116 10.38 6.49 -16.00
C GLU A 116 11.15 7.75 -15.60
N THR A 117 10.67 8.51 -14.60
CA THR A 117 11.40 9.67 -14.09
C THR A 117 12.60 9.27 -13.22
N GLU A 118 13.46 10.24 -12.92
CA GLU A 118 14.48 10.08 -11.89
C GLU A 118 13.84 9.95 -10.50
N GLY A 119 14.57 9.34 -9.57
CA GLY A 119 14.16 9.14 -8.18
C GLY A 119 14.31 7.69 -7.72
N GLY A 120 14.08 7.46 -6.43
CA GLY A 120 14.07 6.13 -5.84
C GLY A 120 12.69 5.48 -5.87
N PRO A 121 12.49 4.41 -5.08
CA PRO A 121 11.25 3.66 -5.02
C PRO A 121 10.00 4.51 -4.73
N ILE A 122 8.89 4.11 -5.31
CA ILE A 122 7.55 4.66 -5.06
C ILE A 122 6.79 3.62 -4.23
N ILE A 123 6.31 3.99 -3.06
CA ILE A 123 5.55 3.08 -2.19
C ILE A 123 4.06 3.38 -2.22
N MET A 124 3.27 2.33 -2.30
CA MET A 124 1.82 2.41 -2.35
C MET A 124 1.21 1.73 -1.13
N HIS A 125 0.57 2.52 -0.26
CA HIS A 125 -0.19 2.05 0.93
C HIS A 125 -1.67 2.00 0.61
N GLY A 126 -2.28 0.83 0.69
CA GLY A 126 -3.50 0.62 -0.10
C GLY A 126 -3.17 0.96 -1.58
N SER A 127 -4.03 1.52 -2.40
CA SER A 127 -5.47 1.31 -2.44
C SER A 127 -5.74 0.02 -3.18
N ALA A 128 -6.60 -0.87 -2.67
CA ALA A 128 -6.85 -2.18 -3.30
C ALA A 128 -7.23 -2.07 -4.80
N THR A 129 -8.13 -1.14 -5.16
CA THR A 129 -8.54 -0.90 -6.55
C THR A 129 -7.40 -0.39 -7.42
N LEU A 130 -6.54 0.49 -6.90
CA LEU A 130 -5.37 0.97 -7.62
C LEU A 130 -4.36 -0.17 -7.79
N ASN A 131 -4.13 -0.96 -6.75
CA ASN A 131 -3.29 -2.15 -6.81
C ASN A 131 -3.76 -3.14 -7.88
N HIS A 132 -5.07 -3.36 -8.02
CA HIS A 132 -5.62 -4.19 -9.10
C HIS A 132 -5.22 -3.64 -10.46
N ALA A 133 -5.50 -2.37 -10.73
CA ALA A 133 -5.18 -1.75 -12.01
C ALA A 133 -3.67 -1.81 -12.34
N LEU A 134 -2.81 -1.53 -11.36
CA LEU A 134 -1.35 -1.53 -11.56
C LEU A 134 -0.77 -2.95 -11.68
N CYS A 135 -1.32 -3.92 -10.95
CA CYS A 135 -0.96 -5.33 -11.08
C CYS A 135 -1.39 -5.91 -12.43
N ASP A 136 -2.58 -5.53 -12.91
CA ASP A 136 -3.09 -5.99 -14.21
C ASP A 136 -2.35 -5.33 -15.37
N ALA A 137 -1.83 -4.10 -15.19
CA ALA A 137 -0.94 -3.42 -16.13
C ALA A 137 0.54 -3.86 -16.02
N GLY A 138 0.90 -4.78 -15.13
CA GLY A 138 2.29 -5.25 -14.96
C GLY A 138 3.26 -4.22 -14.38
N LEU A 139 2.73 -3.18 -13.71
CA LEU A 139 3.51 -2.06 -13.21
C LEU A 139 4.08 -2.27 -11.80
N ILE A 140 3.50 -3.15 -10.99
CA ILE A 140 4.07 -3.47 -9.66
C ILE A 140 5.38 -4.24 -9.84
N ASP A 141 6.43 -3.83 -9.14
CA ASP A 141 7.74 -4.48 -9.17
C ASP A 141 7.98 -5.34 -7.92
N ARG A 142 7.41 -4.93 -6.78
CA ARG A 142 7.64 -5.58 -5.48
C ARG A 142 6.40 -5.50 -4.58
N TYR A 143 6.23 -6.54 -3.77
CA TYR A 143 5.21 -6.59 -2.71
C TYR A 143 5.86 -6.69 -1.33
N HIS A 144 5.42 -5.85 -0.39
CA HIS A 144 5.73 -5.95 1.03
C HIS A 144 4.46 -6.36 1.77
N LEU A 145 4.35 -7.63 2.14
CA LEU A 145 3.15 -8.19 2.73
C LEU A 145 3.40 -8.57 4.18
N LEU A 146 2.64 -7.95 5.09
CA LEU A 146 2.53 -8.43 6.47
C LEU A 146 1.22 -9.20 6.60
N VAL A 147 1.34 -10.52 6.57
CA VAL A 147 0.22 -11.47 6.54
C VAL A 147 -0.23 -11.77 7.96
N PHE A 148 -1.50 -11.53 8.24
CA PHE A 148 -2.14 -11.84 9.50
C PHE A 148 -2.83 -13.21 9.44
N PRO A 149 -2.79 -14.00 10.51
CA PRO A 149 -3.35 -15.35 10.57
C PRO A 149 -4.89 -15.32 10.73
N LEU A 150 -5.58 -14.63 9.84
CA LEU A 150 -7.04 -14.40 9.88
C LEU A 150 -7.69 -14.79 8.56
N LEU A 151 -8.90 -15.32 8.62
CA LEU A 151 -9.81 -15.48 7.50
C LEU A 151 -10.97 -14.52 7.68
N LEU A 152 -11.04 -13.46 6.87
CA LEU A 152 -12.03 -12.40 7.06
C LEU A 152 -13.32 -12.64 6.27
N GLY A 153 -13.25 -13.42 5.18
CA GLY A 153 -14.37 -13.92 4.38
C GLY A 153 -15.09 -12.87 3.53
N ALA A 154 -14.89 -11.58 3.80
CA ALA A 154 -15.50 -10.47 3.09
C ALA A 154 -14.53 -9.30 2.98
N GLY A 155 -14.76 -8.39 2.03
CA GLY A 155 -13.99 -7.16 1.85
C GLY A 155 -13.08 -7.17 0.63
N LYS A 156 -12.47 -6.02 0.35
CA LYS A 156 -11.56 -5.85 -0.80
C LYS A 156 -10.30 -6.69 -0.62
N ARG A 157 -9.98 -7.48 -1.64
CA ARG A 157 -8.76 -8.28 -1.71
C ARG A 157 -7.62 -7.50 -2.36
N LEU A 158 -6.38 -7.81 -2.01
CA LEU A 158 -5.21 -7.16 -2.60
C LEU A 158 -5.09 -7.47 -4.10
N PHE A 159 -5.27 -8.74 -4.48
CA PHE A 159 -5.07 -9.20 -5.85
C PHE A 159 -6.36 -9.15 -6.66
N SER A 160 -6.21 -8.80 -7.93
CA SER A 160 -7.29 -8.76 -8.92
C SER A 160 -7.77 -10.18 -9.24
N ALA A 161 -9.02 -10.28 -9.68
CA ALA A 161 -9.60 -11.53 -10.22
C ALA A 161 -9.64 -11.55 -11.75
N THR A 162 -8.95 -10.60 -12.41
CA THR A 162 -8.79 -10.57 -13.87
C THR A 162 -8.20 -11.90 -14.36
N ASP A 163 -8.81 -12.47 -15.41
CA ASP A 163 -8.33 -13.67 -16.07
C ASP A 163 -7.07 -13.34 -16.88
N LYS A 164 -5.91 -13.82 -16.43
CA LYS A 164 -4.60 -13.58 -17.03
C LYS A 164 -3.64 -14.73 -16.73
N ASP A 165 -2.56 -14.80 -17.51
CA ASP A 165 -1.49 -15.76 -17.28
C ASP A 165 -0.84 -15.59 -15.89
N ALA A 166 -0.28 -16.68 -15.38
CA ALA A 166 0.35 -16.69 -14.07
C ALA A 166 1.54 -15.71 -13.99
N GLN A 167 1.42 -14.71 -13.12
CA GLN A 167 2.53 -13.82 -12.77
C GLN A 167 3.45 -14.51 -11.75
N LYS A 168 4.71 -14.74 -12.13
CA LYS A 168 5.72 -15.32 -11.23
C LYS A 168 6.19 -14.28 -10.21
N LEU A 169 6.30 -14.71 -8.96
CA LEU A 169 6.88 -13.94 -7.86
C LEU A 169 8.09 -14.70 -7.29
N LYS A 170 9.11 -13.98 -6.85
CA LYS A 170 10.25 -14.52 -6.13
C LYS A 170 10.23 -14.01 -4.70
N LEU A 171 10.13 -14.90 -3.72
CA LEU A 171 10.30 -14.53 -2.30
C LEU A 171 11.76 -14.14 -2.06
N VAL A 172 11.99 -12.91 -1.60
CA VAL A 172 13.34 -12.37 -1.38
C VAL A 172 13.65 -12.06 0.09
N GLU A 173 12.62 -11.87 0.92
CA GLU A 173 12.74 -11.76 2.38
C GLU A 173 11.49 -12.39 3.00
N HIS A 174 11.64 -13.10 4.12
CA HIS A 174 10.52 -13.59 4.91
C HIS A 174 10.88 -13.73 6.38
N GLU A 175 9.86 -13.65 7.23
CA GLU A 175 9.98 -13.88 8.67
C GLU A 175 8.62 -14.30 9.24
N ALA A 176 8.61 -15.22 10.19
CA ALA A 176 7.42 -15.62 10.94
C ALA A 176 7.62 -15.22 12.40
N TYR A 177 6.62 -14.54 12.97
CA TYR A 177 6.68 -13.99 14.32
C TYR A 177 5.88 -14.83 15.31
N ALA A 178 6.15 -14.63 16.61
CA ALA A 178 5.54 -15.43 17.69
C ALA A 178 4.01 -15.28 17.78
N ASN A 179 3.46 -14.15 17.35
CA ASN A 179 2.00 -13.90 17.27
C ASN A 179 1.36 -14.42 15.97
N GLY A 180 2.12 -15.16 15.14
CA GLY A 180 1.63 -15.77 13.90
C GLY A 180 1.63 -14.84 12.69
N LEU A 181 2.05 -13.58 12.82
CA LEU A 181 2.29 -12.72 11.65
C LEU A 181 3.39 -13.28 10.78
N GLN A 182 3.29 -13.06 9.48
CA GLN A 182 4.35 -13.37 8.52
C GLN A 182 4.69 -12.16 7.68
N LYS A 183 5.94 -11.71 7.74
CA LYS A 183 6.48 -10.74 6.79
C LYS A 183 6.92 -11.52 5.55
N ASN A 184 6.49 -11.07 4.38
CA ASN A 184 6.91 -11.61 3.09
C ASN A 184 7.20 -10.47 2.12
N VAL A 185 8.40 -10.45 1.54
CA VAL A 185 8.78 -9.55 0.46
C VAL A 185 8.96 -10.35 -0.81
N PHE A 186 8.26 -9.95 -1.86
CA PHE A 186 8.31 -10.60 -3.17
C PHE A 186 8.74 -9.63 -4.26
N ASP A 187 9.65 -10.08 -5.12
CA ASP A 187 9.93 -9.43 -6.39
C ASP A 187 9.05 -10.03 -7.50
N VAL A 188 8.53 -9.17 -8.37
CA VAL A 188 7.82 -9.57 -9.60
C VAL A 188 8.84 -10.00 -10.65
N VAL A 189 8.72 -11.23 -11.15
CA VAL A 189 9.61 -11.76 -12.19
C VAL A 189 9.03 -11.44 -13.56
N ARG A 190 9.78 -10.68 -14.36
CA ARG A 190 9.45 -10.35 -15.75
C ARG A 190 10.17 -11.26 -16.73
#